data_AF-A0A5C7ZTC3-F1
#
_entry.id   AF-A0A5C7ZTC3-F1
#
_cell.length_a   1.000
_cell.length_b   1.000
_cell.length_c   1.000
_cell.angle_alpha   90.00
_cell.angle_beta   90.00
_cell.angle_gamma   90.00
#
_symmetry.space_group_name_H-M   'P 1'
#
loop_
_entity.id
_entity.type
_entity.pdbx_description
1 polymer ?
#
loop_
_entity_poly.entity_id
_entity_poly.type
_entity_poly.pdbx_seq_one_letter_code
_entity_poly.pdbx_strand_id
1 'polypeptide(L)'
;MSKPFKRRRSPIHGNGVFATARIPKETELVQYRGRLLTHAQANRIYDGTTENGHTFLFTLNERYVIDANVEGNVARWINHSCSPNCRAVIEENQEGKRKQDRVLIETLREIAEGEELTYDYGISLEERLTPRLKQIWACRCGHPGCIGTMLKPKRRPASTGRTQKA
;
A
#
# COMPACT_ATOMS: atom_id res chain seq x y z
N MET A 1 -8.44 -8.42 -24.17
CA MET A 1 -8.14 -6.98 -24.09
C MET A 1 -6.90 -6.78 -23.22
N SER A 2 -5.94 -5.95 -23.64
CA SER A 2 -4.77 -5.64 -22.83
C SER A 2 -5.16 -4.79 -21.63
N LYS A 3 -4.51 -4.99 -20.48
CA LYS A 3 -4.67 -4.12 -19.30
C LYS A 3 -4.29 -2.67 -19.69
N PRO A 4 -5.04 -1.63 -19.26
CA PRO A 4 -4.80 -0.24 -19.66
C PRO A 4 -3.63 0.40 -18.90
N PHE A 5 -2.62 -0.39 -18.53
CA PHE A 5 -1.44 0.04 -17.80
C PHE A 5 -0.25 -0.89 -18.05
N LYS A 6 0.96 -0.38 -17.85
CA LYS A 6 2.20 -1.17 -17.97
C LYS A 6 3.27 -0.74 -16.97
N ARG A 7 4.14 -1.68 -16.62
CA ARG A 7 5.33 -1.43 -15.79
C ARG A 7 6.36 -0.61 -16.56
N ARG A 8 6.92 0.44 -15.95
CA ARG A 8 8.08 1.21 -16.45
C ARG A 8 8.98 1.62 -15.29
N ARG A 9 10.13 2.25 -15.57
CA ARG A 9 10.93 2.91 -14.53
C ARG A 9 10.16 4.10 -13.96
N SER A 10 10.20 4.26 -12.64
CA SER A 10 9.50 5.33 -11.93
C SER A 10 10.46 6.40 -11.43
N PRO A 11 10.07 7.68 -11.48
CA PRO A 11 10.77 8.74 -10.79
C PRO A 11 10.59 8.70 -9.26
N ILE A 12 9.53 8.02 -8.76
CA ILE A 12 9.26 7.87 -7.31
C ILE A 12 10.26 6.86 -6.72
N HIS A 13 10.24 5.63 -7.23
CA HIS A 13 11.10 4.57 -6.75
C HIS A 13 11.17 3.39 -7.73
N GLY A 14 12.37 2.99 -8.13
CA GLY A 14 12.58 1.76 -8.90
C GLY A 14 11.69 1.62 -10.14
N ASN A 15 10.71 0.72 -10.07
CA ASN A 15 9.68 0.56 -11.09
C ASN A 15 8.36 1.16 -10.61
N GLY A 16 7.55 1.61 -11.56
CA GLY A 16 6.18 2.07 -11.38
C GLY A 16 5.23 1.37 -12.35
N VAL A 17 3.94 1.59 -12.17
CA VAL A 17 2.90 1.16 -13.11
C VAL A 17 2.21 2.41 -13.65
N PHE A 18 2.13 2.51 -14.98
CA PHE A 18 1.66 3.71 -15.66
C PHE A 18 0.48 3.39 -16.55
N ALA A 19 -0.52 4.26 -16.57
CA ALA A 19 -1.64 4.17 -17.48
C ALA A 19 -1.15 4.20 -18.95
N THR A 20 -1.75 3.39 -19.81
CA THR A 20 -1.51 3.36 -21.27
C THR A 20 -2.69 3.88 -22.08
N ALA A 21 -3.74 4.31 -21.38
CA ALA A 21 -4.92 4.97 -21.92
C ALA A 21 -5.59 5.71 -20.75
N ARG A 22 -6.58 6.55 -21.06
CA ARG A 22 -7.46 7.11 -20.02
C ARG A 22 -8.18 5.99 -19.27
N ILE A 23 -8.21 6.06 -17.94
CA ILE A 23 -8.89 5.10 -17.07
C ILE A 23 -9.95 5.85 -16.25
N PRO A 24 -11.23 5.47 -16.30
CA PRO A 24 -12.26 6.10 -15.49
C PRO A 24 -12.02 5.99 -13.98
N LYS A 25 -12.74 6.82 -13.21
CA LYS A 25 -12.87 6.67 -11.75
C LYS A 25 -13.57 5.33 -11.43
N GLU A 26 -13.32 4.79 -10.24
CA GLU A 26 -13.97 3.56 -9.74
C GLU A 26 -13.75 2.33 -10.64
N THR A 27 -12.63 2.31 -11.35
CA THR A 27 -12.24 1.18 -12.19
C THR A 27 -11.37 0.23 -11.38
N GLU A 28 -11.81 -1.03 -11.26
CA GLU A 28 -10.97 -2.12 -10.78
C GLU A 28 -9.87 -2.43 -11.80
N LEU A 29 -8.62 -2.27 -11.40
CA LEU A 29 -7.46 -2.41 -12.28
C LEU A 29 -6.86 -3.82 -12.24
N VAL A 30 -6.58 -4.29 -11.03
CA VAL A 30 -5.81 -5.51 -10.80
C VAL A 30 -5.94 -5.99 -9.37
N GLN A 31 -6.06 -7.30 -9.21
CA GLN A 31 -5.87 -7.95 -7.92
C GLN A 31 -4.38 -7.94 -7.53
N TYR A 32 -4.05 -7.53 -6.31
CA TYR A 32 -2.72 -7.71 -5.73
C TYR A 32 -2.50 -9.20 -5.40
N ARG A 33 -1.51 -9.83 -6.04
CA ARG A 33 -1.26 -11.29 -5.93
C ARG A 33 0.14 -11.57 -5.41
N GLY A 34 0.28 -12.75 -4.81
CA GLY A 34 1.52 -13.29 -4.28
C GLY A 34 1.24 -14.55 -3.46
N ARG A 35 2.29 -15.11 -2.86
CA ARG A 35 2.17 -16.24 -1.93
C ARG A 35 1.37 -15.82 -0.70
N LEU A 36 0.40 -16.63 -0.30
CA LEU A 36 -0.38 -16.39 0.92
C LEU A 36 0.34 -17.00 2.13
N LEU A 37 0.55 -16.18 3.15
CA LEU A 37 1.16 -16.55 4.43
C LEU A 37 0.19 -16.23 5.58
N THR A 38 0.32 -16.91 6.71
CA THR A 38 -0.24 -16.39 7.97
C THR A 38 0.63 -15.27 8.51
N HIS A 39 0.08 -14.40 9.37
CA HIS A 39 0.87 -13.37 10.08
C HIS A 39 2.09 -13.97 10.79
N ALA A 40 1.92 -15.11 11.48
CA ALA A 40 3.02 -15.80 12.15
C ALA A 40 4.12 -16.28 11.19
N GLN A 41 3.76 -16.75 10.00
CA GLN A 41 4.73 -17.14 8.97
C GLN A 41 5.46 -15.92 8.40
N ALA A 42 4.73 -14.84 8.10
CA ALA A 42 5.32 -13.59 7.62
C ALA A 42 6.32 -13.03 8.64
N ASN A 43 5.94 -12.98 9.92
CA ASN A 43 6.84 -12.52 10.99
C ASN A 43 8.10 -13.38 11.06
N ARG A 44 8.01 -14.71 11.05
CA ARG A 44 9.21 -15.57 11.07
C ARG A 44 10.17 -15.35 9.90
N ILE A 45 9.66 -14.98 8.73
CA ILE A 45 10.47 -14.77 7.52
C ILE A 45 11.07 -13.36 7.50
N TYR A 46 10.34 -12.36 7.98
CA TYR A 46 10.65 -10.94 7.80
C TYR A 46 10.95 -10.20 9.11
N ASP A 47 11.07 -10.90 10.23
CA ASP A 47 11.48 -10.29 11.51
C ASP A 47 12.81 -9.54 11.35
N GLY A 48 12.90 -8.36 11.96
CA GLY A 48 14.07 -7.48 11.85
C GLY A 48 14.30 -6.83 10.47
N THR A 49 13.46 -7.07 9.46
CA THR A 49 13.65 -6.47 8.11
C THR A 49 13.09 -5.06 7.97
N THR A 50 12.47 -4.50 9.02
CA THR A 50 11.92 -3.13 9.03
C THR A 50 12.96 -2.07 8.64
N GLU A 51 14.24 -2.34 8.92
CA GLU A 51 15.34 -1.44 8.56
C GLU A 51 15.64 -1.38 7.05
N ASN A 52 15.08 -2.30 6.25
CA ASN A 52 15.31 -2.33 4.81
C ASN A 52 14.37 -1.41 4.00
N GLY A 53 13.33 -0.84 4.62
CA GLY A 53 12.46 0.17 4.01
C GLY A 53 11.64 -0.31 2.80
N HIS A 54 11.67 -1.61 2.50
CA HIS A 54 11.03 -2.21 1.33
C HIS A 54 10.31 -3.48 1.72
N THR A 55 9.01 -3.53 1.41
CA THR A 55 8.21 -4.72 1.59
C THR A 55 7.17 -4.84 0.48
N PHE A 56 6.92 -6.06 0.03
CA PHE A 56 5.83 -6.39 -0.88
C PHE A 56 4.74 -7.19 -0.18
N LEU A 57 4.69 -7.06 1.15
CA LEU A 57 3.67 -7.66 2.00
C LEU A 57 2.40 -6.80 2.03
N PHE A 58 1.25 -7.46 1.95
CA PHE A 58 -0.06 -6.82 2.03
C PHE A 58 -0.93 -7.60 3.02
N THR A 59 -1.41 -6.94 4.08
CA THR A 59 -2.36 -7.58 5.01
C THR A 59 -3.68 -7.82 4.31
N LEU A 60 -4.06 -9.09 4.14
CA LEU A 60 -5.32 -9.46 3.50
C LEU A 60 -6.48 -9.40 4.51
N ASN A 61 -6.27 -9.94 5.70
CA ASN A 61 -7.22 -9.94 6.81
C ASN A 61 -6.50 -10.29 8.12
N GLU A 62 -7.26 -10.51 9.19
CA GLU A 62 -6.75 -10.85 10.53
C GLU A 62 -5.88 -12.12 10.59
N ARG A 63 -5.95 -12.99 9.57
CA ARG A 63 -5.22 -14.26 9.55
C ARG A 63 -4.11 -14.30 8.51
N TYR A 64 -4.29 -13.63 7.38
CA TYR A 64 -3.46 -13.80 6.20
C TYR A 64 -2.79 -12.52 5.71
N VAL A 65 -1.59 -12.71 5.15
CA VAL A 65 -0.76 -11.71 4.49
C VAL A 65 -0.40 -12.23 3.10
N ILE A 66 -0.47 -11.37 2.09
CA ILE A 66 0.00 -11.65 0.74
C ILE A 66 1.46 -11.21 0.64
N ASP A 67 2.34 -12.13 0.27
CA ASP A 67 3.74 -11.87 -0.01
C ASP A 67 3.99 -11.86 -1.53
N ALA A 68 4.06 -10.68 -2.13
CA ALA A 68 4.29 -10.53 -3.56
C ALA A 68 5.79 -10.60 -3.95
N ASN A 69 6.70 -10.94 -3.03
CA ASN A 69 8.06 -11.36 -3.42
C ASN A 69 8.03 -12.69 -4.17
N VAL A 70 7.12 -13.58 -3.80
CA VAL A 70 6.94 -14.91 -4.38
C VAL A 70 5.63 -14.93 -5.16
N GLU A 71 5.69 -15.31 -6.44
CA GLU A 71 4.50 -15.39 -7.33
C GLU A 71 3.69 -14.09 -7.43
N GLY A 72 4.36 -12.94 -7.20
CA GLY A 72 3.76 -11.63 -7.33
C GLY A 72 3.41 -11.28 -8.78
N ASN A 73 2.46 -10.34 -8.96
CA ASN A 73 2.12 -9.80 -10.27
C ASN A 73 2.53 -8.32 -10.39
N VAL A 74 2.13 -7.66 -11.48
CA VAL A 74 2.49 -6.26 -11.78
C VAL A 74 2.06 -5.26 -10.68
N ALA A 75 1.06 -5.59 -9.87
CA ALA A 75 0.54 -4.71 -8.82
C ALA A 75 1.59 -4.38 -7.74
N ARG A 76 2.58 -5.28 -7.53
CA ARG A 76 3.68 -5.05 -6.58
C ARG A 76 4.55 -3.83 -6.93
N TRP A 77 4.49 -3.34 -8.16
CA TRP A 77 5.26 -2.19 -8.63
C TRP A 77 4.48 -0.87 -8.56
N ILE A 78 3.23 -0.87 -8.08
CA ILE A 78 2.46 0.36 -7.92
C ILE A 78 3.01 1.08 -6.69
N ASN A 79 3.48 2.32 -6.88
CA ASN A 79 4.22 3.05 -5.84
C ASN A 79 3.31 3.73 -4.82
N HIS A 80 3.92 4.16 -3.72
CA HIS A 80 3.26 5.01 -2.74
C HIS A 80 3.12 6.45 -3.22
N SER A 81 1.98 7.08 -2.90
CA SER A 81 1.83 8.53 -2.88
C SER A 81 1.05 8.99 -1.65
N CYS A 82 1.45 10.15 -1.10
CA CYS A 82 0.68 10.82 -0.05
C CYS A 82 -0.62 11.46 -0.59
N SER A 83 -0.73 11.63 -1.90
CA SER A 83 -1.95 12.05 -2.62
C SER A 83 -2.18 11.07 -3.76
N PRO A 84 -2.67 9.86 -3.46
CA PRO A 84 -2.76 8.79 -4.42
C PRO A 84 -3.92 8.98 -5.40
N ASN A 85 -3.83 8.29 -6.53
CA ASN A 85 -4.90 8.23 -7.53
C ASN A 85 -5.59 6.84 -7.57
N CYS A 86 -5.09 5.88 -6.80
CA CYS A 86 -5.70 4.57 -6.57
C CYS A 86 -5.86 4.27 -5.07
N ARG A 87 -6.73 3.31 -4.75
CA ARG A 87 -6.87 2.71 -3.41
C ARG A 87 -6.81 1.19 -3.50
N ALA A 88 -6.46 0.56 -2.39
CA ALA A 88 -6.65 -0.87 -2.21
C ALA A 88 -8.01 -1.14 -1.54
N VAL A 89 -8.77 -2.08 -2.07
CA VAL A 89 -10.07 -2.53 -1.57
C VAL A 89 -9.95 -4.00 -1.21
N ILE A 90 -10.42 -4.36 -0.02
CA ILE A 90 -10.51 -5.77 0.39
C ILE A 90 -11.90 -6.26 -0.01
N GLU A 91 -11.92 -7.27 -0.89
CA GLU A 91 -13.12 -8.01 -1.25
C GLU A 91 -13.14 -9.30 -0.41
N GLU A 92 -14.08 -9.38 0.54
CA GLU A 92 -14.28 -10.59 1.32
C GLU A 92 -14.98 -11.66 0.49
N ASN A 93 -14.55 -12.92 0.65
CA ASN A 93 -15.20 -14.03 -0.01
C ASN A 93 -16.63 -14.22 0.57
N GLN A 94 -17.63 -14.23 -0.31
CA GLN A 94 -19.05 -14.30 0.07
C GLN A 94 -19.45 -15.60 0.78
N GLU A 95 -18.68 -16.68 0.62
CA GLU A 95 -18.90 -17.96 1.30
C GLU A 95 -18.20 -18.02 2.67
N GLY A 96 -17.66 -16.88 3.15
CA GLY A 96 -16.92 -16.80 4.42
C GLY A 96 -15.53 -17.45 4.36
N LYS A 97 -15.07 -17.90 3.19
CA LYS A 97 -13.75 -18.53 3.02
C LYS A 97 -12.65 -17.46 3.02
N ARG A 98 -12.31 -16.93 4.19
CA ARG A 98 -11.35 -15.83 4.40
C ARG A 98 -9.98 -16.00 3.71
N LYS A 99 -9.55 -17.24 3.45
CA LYS A 99 -8.31 -17.54 2.67
C LYS A 99 -8.42 -17.10 1.20
N GLN A 100 -9.63 -16.91 0.71
CA GLN A 100 -9.97 -16.53 -0.67
C GLN A 100 -10.39 -15.06 -0.79
N ASP A 101 -10.30 -14.28 0.30
CA ASP A 101 -10.42 -12.82 0.25
C ASP A 101 -9.40 -12.27 -0.77
N ARG A 102 -9.69 -11.11 -1.34
CA ARG A 102 -8.84 -10.48 -2.37
C ARG A 102 -8.53 -9.04 -2.01
N VAL A 103 -7.33 -8.60 -2.40
CA VAL A 103 -6.98 -7.17 -2.44
C VAL A 103 -7.06 -6.72 -3.89
N LEU A 104 -7.91 -5.75 -4.16
CA LEU A 104 -8.14 -5.16 -5.48
C LEU A 104 -7.62 -3.72 -5.48
N ILE A 105 -6.96 -3.32 -6.56
CA ILE A 105 -6.55 -1.93 -6.76
C ILE A 105 -7.58 -1.24 -7.64
N GLU A 106 -8.15 -0.14 -7.14
CA GLU A 106 -9.22 0.61 -7.79
C GLU A 106 -8.84 2.09 -7.94
N THR A 107 -9.27 2.75 -9.01
CA THR A 107 -9.04 4.18 -9.23
C THR A 107 -9.92 5.07 -8.33
N LEU A 108 -9.32 6.07 -7.70
CA LEU A 108 -10.02 7.07 -6.87
C LEU A 108 -10.63 8.21 -7.69
N ARG A 109 -10.05 8.45 -8.86
CA ARG A 109 -10.45 9.45 -9.84
C ARG A 109 -10.12 8.92 -11.23
N GLU A 110 -10.55 9.64 -12.24
CA GLU A 110 -10.03 9.42 -13.58
C GLU A 110 -8.51 9.59 -13.64
N ILE A 111 -7.86 8.73 -14.43
CA ILE A 111 -6.42 8.70 -14.66
C ILE A 111 -6.17 9.00 -16.15
N ALA A 112 -5.37 10.03 -16.43
CA ALA A 112 -4.94 10.31 -17.79
C ALA A 112 -3.89 9.29 -18.27
N GLU A 113 -3.80 9.12 -19.59
CA GLU A 113 -2.73 8.31 -20.19
C GLU A 113 -1.35 8.82 -19.76
N GLY A 114 -0.46 7.89 -19.39
CA GLY A 114 0.90 8.23 -18.97
C GLY A 114 1.04 8.59 -17.49
N GLU A 115 -0.04 8.80 -16.74
CA GLU A 115 0.03 8.98 -15.29
C GLU A 115 0.53 7.71 -14.58
N GLU A 116 1.34 7.89 -13.54
CA GLU A 116 1.73 6.78 -12.65
C GLU A 116 0.58 6.45 -11.70
N LEU A 117 0.24 5.17 -11.62
CA LEU A 117 -0.69 4.64 -10.64
C LEU A 117 0.01 4.60 -9.29
N THR A 118 -0.64 5.15 -8.27
CA THR A 118 -0.12 5.18 -6.89
C THR A 118 -1.23 4.96 -5.89
N TYR A 119 -0.93 4.30 -4.78
CA TYR A 119 -1.85 4.16 -3.65
C TYR A 119 -1.18 4.47 -2.32
N ASP A 120 -1.98 4.67 -1.29
CA ASP A 120 -1.48 4.83 0.06
C ASP A 120 -1.12 3.46 0.65
N TYR A 121 0.16 3.22 0.98
CA TYR A 121 0.60 1.92 1.46
C TYR A 121 0.05 1.59 2.86
N GLY A 122 -0.42 2.57 3.62
CA GLY A 122 -1.02 2.32 4.93
C GLY A 122 -0.05 1.75 5.98
N ILE A 123 1.28 1.84 5.75
CA ILE A 123 2.27 1.21 6.61
C ILE A 123 2.26 1.85 7.99
N SER A 124 2.02 1.03 9.00
CA SER A 124 2.08 1.44 10.41
C SER A 124 3.08 0.53 11.12
N LEU A 125 3.98 1.13 11.90
CA LEU A 125 4.95 0.39 12.72
C LEU A 125 4.54 0.48 14.20
N GLU A 126 4.71 -0.62 14.92
CA GLU A 126 4.45 -0.69 16.36
C GLU A 126 5.50 0.07 17.17
N GLU A 127 6.74 0.15 16.69
CA GLU A 127 7.84 0.86 17.35
C GLU A 127 7.71 2.39 17.24
N ARG A 128 8.51 3.12 18.02
CA ARG A 128 8.52 4.59 17.96
C ARG A 128 9.09 5.05 16.62
N LEU A 129 8.38 5.94 15.92
CA LEU A 129 8.82 6.50 14.64
C LEU A 129 9.98 7.49 14.82
N THR A 130 11.21 6.98 14.86
CA THR A 130 12.44 7.78 14.95
C THR A 130 12.74 8.50 13.63
N PRO A 131 13.57 9.57 13.63
CA PRO A 131 14.04 10.20 12.39
C PRO A 131 14.72 9.19 11.44
N ARG A 132 15.52 8.26 11.97
CA ARG A 132 16.16 7.20 11.20
C ARG A 132 15.15 6.31 10.49
N LEU A 133 14.11 5.85 11.19
CA LEU A 133 13.05 5.03 10.56
C LEU A 133 12.29 5.80 9.48
N LYS A 134 11.95 7.07 9.73
CA LYS A 134 11.31 7.91 8.72
C LYS A 134 12.17 8.10 7.47
N GLN A 135 13.50 8.14 7.64
CA GLN A 135 14.45 8.22 6.53
C GLN A 135 14.57 6.90 5.76
N ILE A 136 14.59 5.75 6.45
CA ILE A 136 14.55 4.41 5.83
C ILE A 136 13.27 4.27 4.99
N TRP A 137 12.13 4.70 5.54
CA TRP A 137 10.83 4.69 4.89
C TRP A 137 10.49 6.05 4.27
N ALA A 138 11.49 6.74 3.68
CA ALA A 138 11.29 8.06 3.10
C ALA A 138 10.30 8.00 1.92
N CYS A 139 9.37 8.95 1.89
CA CYS A 139 8.45 9.09 0.76
C CYS A 139 9.06 10.02 -0.29
N ARG A 140 9.08 9.55 -1.54
CA ARG A 140 9.61 10.29 -2.71
C ARG A 140 8.53 10.53 -3.77
N CYS A 141 7.26 10.59 -3.36
CA CYS A 141 6.13 10.69 -4.30
C CYS A 141 6.05 12.03 -5.07
N GLY A 142 6.79 13.05 -4.65
CA GLY A 142 6.86 14.35 -5.32
C GLY A 142 5.63 15.25 -5.14
N HIS A 143 4.58 14.79 -4.46
CA HIS A 143 3.40 15.63 -4.22
C HIS A 143 3.72 16.81 -3.28
N PRO A 144 3.23 18.04 -3.54
CA PRO A 144 3.50 19.21 -2.68
C PRO A 144 3.10 19.02 -1.21
N GLY A 145 2.04 18.26 -0.95
CA GLY A 145 1.58 17.89 0.40
C GLY A 145 2.23 16.61 0.97
N CYS A 146 3.37 16.17 0.46
CA CYS A 146 4.07 14.98 0.95
C CYS A 146 4.54 15.17 2.40
N ILE A 147 4.31 14.15 3.25
CA ILE A 147 4.72 14.18 4.66
C ILE A 147 6.16 13.68 4.90
N GLY A 148 6.90 13.39 3.83
CA GLY A 148 8.32 12.97 3.85
C GLY A 148 8.57 11.50 4.20
N THR A 149 7.55 10.73 4.59
CA THR A 149 7.66 9.30 4.91
C THR A 149 6.41 8.53 4.47
N MET A 150 6.58 7.25 4.13
CA MET A 150 5.48 6.33 3.82
C MET A 150 4.75 5.83 5.09
N LEU A 151 5.32 6.10 6.27
CA LEU A 151 4.81 5.63 7.54
C LEU A 151 3.63 6.49 8.01
N LYS A 152 2.55 5.82 8.42
CA LYS A 152 1.39 6.46 9.02
C LYS A 152 1.75 7.04 10.39
N PRO A 153 1.30 8.27 10.70
CA PRO A 153 1.42 8.80 12.05
C PRO A 153 0.62 7.91 13.01
N LYS A 154 1.19 7.62 14.18
CA LYS A 154 0.42 6.96 15.24
C LYS A 154 -0.71 7.90 15.66
N ARG A 155 -1.95 7.40 15.65
CA ARG A 155 -3.07 8.12 16.25
C ARG A 155 -2.71 8.38 17.71
N ARG A 156 -2.69 9.65 18.13
CA ARG A 156 -2.68 9.96 19.56
C ARG A 156 -3.96 9.35 20.16
N PRO A 157 -3.90 8.62 21.28
CA PRO A 157 -5.13 8.34 22.03
C PRO A 157 -5.81 9.68 22.31
N ALA A 158 -7.13 9.73 22.10
CA ALA A 158 -7.91 10.92 22.39
C ALA A 158 -7.57 11.39 23.80
N SER A 159 -7.13 12.64 23.95
CA SER A 159 -6.97 13.24 25.27
C SER A 159 -8.32 13.16 25.96
N THR A 160 -8.44 12.33 26.99
CA THR A 160 -9.55 12.40 27.93
C THR A 160 -9.66 13.86 28.37
N GLY A 161 -10.83 14.44 28.14
CA GLY A 161 -11.07 15.87 28.33
C GLY A 161 -10.59 16.31 29.70
N ARG A 162 -9.85 17.43 29.73
CA ARG A 162 -9.73 18.24 30.94
C ARG A 162 -11.14 18.57 31.40
N THR A 163 -11.60 17.93 32.47
CA THR A 163 -12.69 18.46 33.27
C THR A 163 -12.18 19.76 33.87
N GLN A 164 -12.55 20.89 33.28
CA GLN A 164 -12.61 22.14 34.02
C GLN A 164 -13.67 21.93 35.09
N LYS A 165 -13.26 21.93 36.36
CA LYS A 165 -14.17 22.27 37.46
C LYS A 165 -13.77 23.65 37.96
N ALA A 166 -14.81 24.47 38.08
CA ALA A 166 -14.84 25.84 38.53
C ALA A 166 -14.20 26.03 39.91
#